data_AF-A0A3D0SKG2-F1
#
_entry.id   AF-A0A3D0SKG2-F1
#
_cell.length_a   1.000
_cell.length_b   1.000
_cell.length_c   1.000
_cell.angle_alpha   90.00
_cell.angle_beta   90.00
_cell.angle_gamma   90.00
#
_symmetry.space_group_name_H-M   'P 1'
#
loop_
_entity.id
_entity.type
_entity.pdbx_description
1 polymer ?
#
loop_
_entity_poly.entity_id
_entity_poly.type
_entity_poly.pdbx_seq_one_letter_code
_entity_poly.pdbx_strand_id
1 'polypeptide(L)'
;MLLSAVVLVSLCAGPIVSWGAPNVPEATPATTPPPKRFNFADVRRRAEVLATQPFKAPDNDLPKFFRELNYDQYRDIRFQADKSLWRAEALPFEVQFVPLGFLFKQPVAINVVEEGASQPVEYANDLFDYGKNQIPGDVPKDLGFSGFKVLYPLHIDGRYDEVAVFQGASYFRAVGQNQNYGISARGLAIDTGLPKPEEFPYFREFWLEK
;
A
#
# COMPACT_ATOMS: atom_id res chain seq x y z
N MET A 1 55.80 1.65 73.14
CA MET A 1 57.13 2.30 73.20
C MET A 1 57.27 3.18 71.97
N LEU A 2 57.52 4.48 72.21
CA LEU A 2 58.04 5.54 71.33
C LEU A 2 57.35 5.81 69.98
N LEU A 3 56.59 6.90 69.83
CA LEU A 3 56.96 8.31 69.56
C LEU A 3 57.70 8.55 68.23
N SER A 4 57.10 9.40 67.38
CA SER A 4 57.70 10.46 66.53
C SER A 4 57.01 10.54 65.16
N ALA A 5 56.83 11.67 64.50
CA ALA A 5 56.86 13.09 64.84
C ALA A 5 56.26 13.84 63.63
N VAL A 6 55.59 14.95 63.89
CA VAL A 6 55.03 15.89 62.90
C VAL A 6 56.16 16.71 62.25
N VAL A 7 56.08 16.99 60.95
CA VAL A 7 56.71 18.19 60.35
C VAL A 7 55.74 18.84 59.36
N LEU A 8 55.40 20.10 59.67
CA LEU A 8 54.75 21.07 58.80
C LEU A 8 55.64 21.44 57.62
N VAL A 9 55.06 21.57 56.41
CA VAL A 9 55.56 22.50 55.40
C VAL A 9 54.41 23.36 54.92
N SER A 10 54.55 24.66 55.17
CA SER A 10 53.71 25.75 54.67
C SER A 10 54.03 25.98 53.19
N LEU A 11 53.04 26.18 52.34
CA LEU A 11 53.27 26.71 50.99
C LEU A 11 52.22 27.76 50.62
N CYS A 12 52.76 28.86 50.09
CA CYS A 12 52.17 30.18 49.93
C CYS A 12 50.97 30.21 48.97
N ALA A 13 49.94 30.97 49.36
CA ALA A 13 48.83 31.35 48.50
C ALA A 13 49.25 32.49 47.57
N GLY A 14 49.24 32.24 46.25
CA GLY A 14 49.23 33.25 45.21
C GLY A 14 47.87 33.24 44.48
N PRO A 15 47.35 34.38 44.01
CA PRO A 15 46.06 34.42 43.35
C PRO A 15 46.17 33.82 41.94
N ILE A 16 45.41 32.75 41.68
CA ILE A 16 45.23 32.21 40.33
C ILE A 16 44.18 33.10 39.65
N VAL A 17 44.63 33.91 38.70
CA VAL A 17 43.75 34.64 37.77
C VAL A 17 43.14 33.60 36.83
N SER A 18 41.84 33.33 36.99
CA SER A 18 41.07 32.47 36.09
C SER A 18 40.84 33.20 34.77
N TRP A 19 41.45 32.71 33.69
CA TRP A 19 41.05 33.08 32.33
C TRP A 19 39.75 32.34 32.00
N GLY A 20 38.66 33.11 31.87
CA GLY A 20 37.38 32.60 31.38
C GLY A 20 37.53 32.06 29.96
N ALA A 21 37.18 30.79 29.76
CA ALA A 21 37.05 30.21 28.44
C ALA A 21 35.88 30.89 27.69
N PRO A 22 36.00 31.13 26.37
CA PRO A 22 34.90 31.68 25.58
C PRO A 22 33.72 30.69 25.56
N ASN A 23 32.52 31.18 25.88
CA ASN A 23 31.27 30.45 25.73
C ASN A 23 31.11 30.02 24.26
N VAL A 24 31.24 28.72 23.99
CA VAL A 24 30.75 28.12 22.74
C VAL A 24 29.24 27.99 22.90
N PRO A 25 28.42 28.62 22.04
CA PRO A 25 26.98 28.41 22.08
C PRO A 25 26.69 26.93 21.77
N GLU A 26 26.06 26.27 22.73
CA GLU A 26 25.59 24.90 22.60
C GLU A 26 24.60 24.84 21.43
N ALA A 27 24.99 24.11 20.37
CA ALA A 27 24.14 23.93 19.20
C ALA A 27 22.91 23.11 19.62
N THR A 28 21.75 23.75 19.69
CA THR A 28 20.46 23.07 19.85
C THR A 28 20.33 22.00 18.76
N PRO A 29 20.14 20.71 19.10
CA PRO A 29 19.84 19.71 18.10
C PRO A 29 18.54 20.11 17.42
N ALA A 30 18.61 20.43 16.12
CA ALA A 30 17.43 20.53 15.29
C ALA A 30 16.86 19.11 15.14
N THR A 31 16.03 18.70 16.10
CA THR A 31 15.29 17.45 16.00
C THR A 31 14.18 17.66 14.99
N THR A 32 14.51 17.52 13.70
CA THR A 32 13.51 17.25 12.68
C THR A 32 12.71 16.04 13.17
N PRO A 33 11.38 16.15 13.35
CA PRO A 33 10.57 15.00 13.72
C PRO A 33 10.84 13.89 12.70
N PRO A 34 10.99 12.62 13.13
CA PRO A 34 11.19 11.54 12.18
C PRO A 34 10.07 11.58 11.14
N PRO A 35 10.38 11.35 9.86
CA PRO A 35 9.39 11.43 8.79
C PRO A 35 8.17 10.60 9.16
N LYS A 36 6.98 11.19 9.02
CA LYS A 36 5.73 10.55 9.42
C LYS A 36 5.53 9.28 8.58
N ARG A 37 5.68 8.12 9.21
CA ARG A 37 5.49 6.80 8.58
C ARG A 37 4.00 6.53 8.38
N PHE A 38 3.63 6.18 7.15
CA PHE A 38 2.29 5.75 6.78
C PHE A 38 1.86 4.54 7.62
N ASN A 39 0.63 4.56 8.10
CA ASN A 39 0.06 3.45 8.85
C ASN A 39 -1.47 3.44 8.76
N PHE A 40 -2.09 2.43 9.38
CA PHE A 40 -3.55 2.26 9.38
C PHE A 40 -4.33 3.48 9.93
N ALA A 41 -3.78 4.24 10.88
CA ALA A 41 -4.45 5.43 11.39
C ALA A 41 -4.58 6.54 10.32
N ASP A 42 -3.71 6.56 9.31
CA ASP A 42 -3.85 7.46 8.17
C ASP A 42 -5.03 7.06 7.28
N VAL A 43 -5.25 5.76 7.07
CA VAL A 43 -6.43 5.25 6.35
C VAL A 43 -7.72 5.59 7.10
N ARG A 44 -7.75 5.37 8.42
CA ARG A 44 -8.90 5.72 9.26
C ARG A 44 -9.23 7.21 9.19
N ARG A 45 -8.22 8.08 9.30
CA ARG A 45 -8.41 9.54 9.21
C ARG A 45 -8.97 9.95 7.84
N ARG A 46 -8.50 9.33 6.75
CA ARG A 46 -9.06 9.57 5.41
C ARG A 46 -10.53 9.16 5.35
N ALA A 47 -10.89 8.01 5.90
CA ALA A 47 -12.27 7.54 5.96
C ALA A 47 -13.17 8.47 6.81
N GLU A 48 -12.69 8.92 7.97
CA GLU A 48 -13.38 9.90 8.83
C GLU A 48 -13.67 11.20 8.06
N VAL A 49 -12.68 11.73 7.33
CA VAL A 49 -12.88 12.93 6.50
C VAL A 49 -13.92 12.69 5.40
N LEU A 50 -13.83 11.56 4.67
CA LEU A 50 -14.80 11.23 3.61
C LEU A 50 -16.23 11.09 4.15
N ALA A 51 -16.40 10.53 5.35
CA ALA A 51 -17.71 10.37 5.97
C ALA A 51 -18.40 11.71 6.31
N THR A 52 -17.65 12.82 6.38
CA THR A 52 -18.22 14.16 6.62
C THR A 52 -18.64 14.88 5.35
N GLN A 53 -18.37 14.31 4.17
CA GLN A 53 -18.61 14.94 2.87
C GLN A 53 -19.72 14.20 2.12
N PRO A 54 -20.46 14.89 1.22
CA PRO A 54 -21.36 14.23 0.29
C PRO A 54 -20.62 13.18 -0.53
N PHE A 55 -21.26 12.03 -0.74
CA PHE A 55 -20.69 10.98 -1.59
C PHE A 55 -20.49 11.50 -3.02
N LYS A 56 -19.26 11.42 -3.52
CA LYS A 56 -18.92 11.65 -4.93
C LYS A 56 -18.61 10.31 -5.58
N ALA A 57 -19.43 9.92 -6.55
CA ALA A 57 -19.16 8.74 -7.36
C ALA A 57 -17.86 8.93 -8.17
N PRO A 58 -17.07 7.86 -8.43
CA PRO A 58 -15.94 7.93 -9.34
C PRO A 58 -16.40 8.36 -10.73
N ASP A 59 -15.58 9.15 -11.42
CA ASP A 59 -15.85 9.51 -12.81
C ASP A 59 -15.83 8.23 -13.67
N ASN A 60 -16.75 8.11 -14.62
CA ASN A 60 -16.91 6.93 -15.48
C ASN A 60 -16.42 7.24 -16.90
N ASP A 61 -15.17 7.66 -16.99
CA ASP A 61 -14.47 8.03 -18.22
C ASP A 61 -13.85 6.83 -18.96
N LEU A 62 -14.02 5.61 -18.42
CA LEU A 62 -13.51 4.37 -19.02
C LEU A 62 -13.88 4.29 -20.51
N PRO A 63 -12.93 4.15 -21.46
CA PRO A 63 -13.23 4.16 -22.88
C PRO A 63 -14.26 3.10 -23.30
N LYS A 64 -15.01 3.40 -24.37
CA LYS A 64 -16.10 2.56 -24.87
C LYS A 64 -15.68 1.10 -25.05
N PHE A 65 -14.48 0.88 -25.62
CA PHE A 65 -13.89 -0.44 -25.80
C PHE A 65 -13.94 -1.29 -24.53
N PHE A 66 -13.44 -0.78 -23.41
CA PHE A 66 -13.42 -1.49 -22.13
C PHE A 66 -14.81 -1.66 -21.51
N ARG A 67 -15.67 -0.64 -21.62
CA ARG A 67 -17.04 -0.67 -21.07
C ARG A 67 -17.94 -1.71 -21.73
N GLU A 68 -17.67 -2.03 -23.00
CA GLU A 68 -18.51 -2.89 -23.84
C GLU A 68 -17.88 -4.26 -24.11
N LEU A 69 -16.74 -4.58 -23.50
CA LEU A 69 -16.18 -5.93 -23.55
C LEU A 69 -17.23 -6.94 -23.11
N ASN A 70 -17.42 -7.97 -23.92
CA ASN A 70 -18.17 -9.15 -23.49
C ASN A 70 -17.30 -10.06 -22.61
N TYR A 71 -17.90 -11.11 -22.06
CA TYR A 71 -17.22 -12.04 -21.16
C TYR A 71 -15.97 -12.67 -21.77
N ASP A 72 -16.05 -13.17 -23.01
CA ASP A 72 -14.92 -13.84 -23.66
C ASP A 72 -13.79 -12.86 -23.96
N GLN A 73 -14.11 -11.66 -24.40
CA GLN A 73 -13.15 -10.59 -24.65
C GLN A 73 -12.43 -10.18 -23.36
N TYR A 74 -13.16 -9.97 -22.27
CA TYR A 74 -12.58 -9.60 -20.98
C TYR A 74 -11.69 -10.70 -20.40
N ARG A 75 -12.13 -11.96 -20.44
CA ARG A 75 -11.34 -13.12 -20.00
C ARG A 75 -10.05 -13.29 -20.80
N ASP A 76 -10.03 -12.86 -22.05
CA ASP A 76 -8.83 -12.97 -22.89
C ASP A 76 -7.75 -11.95 -22.52
N ILE A 77 -8.09 -10.88 -21.79
CA ILE A 77 -7.14 -9.92 -21.25
C ILE A 77 -6.44 -10.53 -20.03
N ARG A 78 -5.12 -10.65 -20.07
CA ARG A 78 -4.32 -11.32 -19.03
C ARG A 78 -3.20 -10.42 -18.56
N PHE A 79 -2.93 -10.44 -17.25
CA PHE A 79 -1.77 -9.76 -16.71
C PHE A 79 -0.48 -10.48 -17.15
N GLN A 80 0.56 -9.71 -17.49
CA GLN A 80 1.87 -10.26 -17.85
C GLN A 80 2.62 -10.69 -16.57
N ALA A 81 2.73 -12.00 -16.35
CA ALA A 81 3.19 -12.55 -15.06
C ALA A 81 4.65 -12.16 -14.70
N ASP A 82 5.50 -11.89 -15.68
CA ASP A 82 6.86 -11.37 -15.50
C ASP A 82 6.89 -9.95 -14.93
N LYS A 83 5.79 -9.20 -15.07
CA LYS A 83 5.61 -7.85 -14.50
C LYS A 83 4.92 -7.84 -13.15
N SER A 84 4.77 -8.99 -12.49
CA SER A 84 4.14 -9.06 -11.17
C SER A 84 4.90 -8.19 -10.18
N LEU A 85 4.17 -7.43 -9.38
CA LEU A 85 4.75 -6.62 -8.32
C LEU A 85 5.50 -7.55 -7.34
N TRP A 86 6.70 -7.11 -6.94
CA TRP A 86 7.65 -7.81 -6.04
C TRP A 86 8.32 -9.08 -6.59
N ARG A 87 8.02 -9.48 -7.82
CA ARG A 87 8.69 -10.62 -8.47
C ARG A 87 10.21 -10.43 -8.58
N ALA A 88 10.64 -9.26 -9.04
CA ALA A 88 12.06 -8.93 -9.21
C ALA A 88 12.83 -8.87 -7.87
N GLU A 89 12.11 -8.65 -6.77
CA GLU A 89 12.64 -8.59 -5.41
C GLU A 89 12.69 -9.98 -4.75
N ALA A 90 12.14 -11.01 -5.41
CA ALA A 90 12.04 -12.38 -4.91
C ALA A 90 11.36 -12.47 -3.53
N LEU A 91 10.33 -11.64 -3.30
CA LEU A 91 9.52 -11.74 -2.08
C LEU A 91 8.63 -12.98 -2.11
N PRO A 92 8.21 -13.52 -0.94
CA PRO A 92 7.34 -14.69 -0.88
C PRO A 92 5.97 -14.49 -1.53
N PHE A 93 5.50 -13.25 -1.59
CA PHE A 93 4.25 -12.86 -2.22
C PHE A 93 4.52 -12.05 -3.47
N GLU A 94 3.78 -12.36 -4.54
CA GLU A 94 3.70 -11.54 -5.75
C GLU A 94 2.30 -10.96 -5.88
N VAL A 95 2.16 -9.82 -6.56
CA VAL A 95 0.85 -9.23 -6.84
C VAL A 95 0.66 -9.00 -8.33
N GLN A 96 -0.50 -9.42 -8.85
CA GLN A 96 -0.92 -9.17 -10.23
C GLN A 96 -2.15 -8.27 -10.24
N PHE A 97 -2.15 -7.25 -11.08
CA PHE A 97 -3.27 -6.32 -11.17
C PHE A 97 -4.35 -6.84 -12.11
N VAL A 98 -5.59 -6.41 -11.91
CA VAL A 98 -6.75 -6.86 -12.70
C VAL A 98 -7.23 -5.69 -13.58
N PRO A 99 -7.48 -5.91 -14.90
CA PRO A 99 -7.84 -4.82 -15.80
C PRO A 99 -9.25 -4.32 -15.54
N LEU A 100 -9.51 -3.06 -15.87
CA LEU A 100 -10.87 -2.53 -15.98
C LEU A 100 -11.57 -3.10 -17.22
N GLY A 101 -12.89 -3.19 -17.15
CA GLY A 101 -13.73 -3.58 -18.27
C GLY A 101 -14.83 -4.56 -17.90
N PHE A 102 -15.72 -4.83 -18.87
CA PHE A 102 -16.90 -5.67 -18.69
C PHE A 102 -17.75 -5.20 -17.49
N LEU A 103 -17.79 -5.95 -16.38
CA LEU A 103 -18.52 -5.58 -15.16
C LEU A 103 -17.73 -4.63 -14.24
N PHE A 104 -16.40 -4.61 -14.37
CA PHE A 104 -15.51 -3.93 -13.45
C PHE A 104 -15.06 -2.60 -14.03
N LYS A 105 -15.92 -1.59 -13.92
CA LYS A 105 -15.72 -0.28 -14.56
C LYS A 105 -15.15 0.79 -13.64
N GLN A 106 -15.09 0.50 -12.33
CA GLN A 106 -14.64 1.45 -11.33
C GLN A 106 -13.16 1.22 -11.02
N PRO A 107 -12.30 2.25 -11.17
CA PRO A 107 -10.90 2.13 -10.81
C PRO A 107 -10.73 2.01 -9.30
N VAL A 108 -9.73 1.22 -8.89
CA VAL A 108 -9.22 1.17 -7.53
C VAL A 108 -7.78 1.67 -7.54
N ALA A 109 -7.49 2.62 -6.64
CA ALA A 109 -6.11 3.07 -6.44
C ALA A 109 -5.33 2.00 -5.66
N ILE A 110 -4.10 1.74 -6.07
CA ILE A 110 -3.23 0.78 -5.39
C ILE A 110 -1.93 1.50 -5.09
N ASN A 111 -1.48 1.40 -3.85
CA ASN A 111 -0.24 1.97 -3.36
C ASN A 111 0.65 0.87 -2.79
N VAL A 112 1.96 1.05 -2.89
CA VAL A 112 2.96 0.27 -2.15
C VAL A 112 3.44 1.10 -0.96
N VAL A 113 3.52 0.46 0.20
CA VAL A 113 4.15 1.02 1.39
C VAL A 113 5.47 0.30 1.60
N GLU A 114 6.58 1.05 1.57
CA GLU A 114 7.93 0.55 1.83
C GLU A 114 8.59 1.48 2.84
N GLU A 115 9.10 0.90 3.93
CA GLU A 115 9.70 1.63 5.05
C GLU A 115 8.80 2.73 5.67
N GLY A 116 7.49 2.66 5.45
CA GLY A 116 6.51 3.66 5.89
C GLY A 116 6.30 4.82 4.90
N ALA A 117 6.88 4.78 3.71
CA ALA A 117 6.55 5.68 2.61
C ALA A 117 5.53 5.01 1.68
N SER A 118 4.42 5.71 1.39
CA SER A 118 3.40 5.25 0.45
C SER A 118 3.64 5.85 -0.94
N GLN A 119 3.69 5.02 -1.96
CA GLN A 119 3.79 5.42 -3.37
C GLN A 119 2.70 4.76 -4.21
N PRO A 120 2.07 5.48 -5.15
CA PRO A 120 1.09 4.88 -6.04
C PRO A 120 1.76 3.87 -6.98
N VAL A 121 1.05 2.79 -7.29
CA VAL A 121 1.40 1.90 -8.40
C VAL A 121 0.91 2.55 -9.68
N GLU A 122 1.83 2.81 -10.60
CA GLU A 122 1.48 3.37 -11.91
C GLU A 122 0.83 2.33 -12.82
N TYR A 123 -0.25 2.73 -13.47
CA TYR A 123 -0.85 1.94 -14.54
C TYR A 123 0.01 2.03 -15.80
N ALA A 124 0.16 0.92 -16.49
CA ALA A 124 0.66 0.90 -17.86
C ALA A 124 -0.11 -0.12 -18.69
N ASN A 125 -0.44 0.24 -19.93
CA ASN A 125 -1.20 -0.61 -20.85
C ASN A 125 -0.48 -1.94 -21.14
N ASP A 126 0.85 -1.91 -21.16
CA ASP A 126 1.69 -3.08 -21.41
C ASP A 126 1.82 -4.01 -20.19
N LEU A 127 1.16 -3.73 -19.06
CA LEU A 127 0.98 -4.71 -17.98
C LEU A 127 0.05 -5.86 -18.40
N PHE A 128 -0.72 -5.67 -19.47
CA PHE A 128 -1.71 -6.63 -19.93
C PHE A 128 -1.41 -7.12 -21.35
N ASP A 129 -1.55 -8.42 -21.56
CA ASP A 129 -1.76 -9.02 -22.87
C ASP A 129 -3.25 -8.96 -23.17
N TYR A 130 -3.62 -8.31 -24.27
CA TYR A 130 -5.01 -8.15 -24.69
C TYR A 130 -5.55 -9.33 -25.51
N GLY A 131 -4.73 -10.35 -25.76
CA GLY A 131 -5.10 -11.54 -26.49
C GLY A 131 -5.56 -11.21 -27.91
N LYS A 132 -6.74 -11.69 -28.29
CA LYS A 132 -7.32 -11.48 -29.63
C LYS A 132 -8.06 -10.15 -29.77
N ASN A 133 -8.14 -9.35 -28.70
CA ASN A 133 -8.86 -8.09 -28.74
C ASN A 133 -8.11 -7.05 -29.56
N GLN A 134 -8.84 -6.32 -30.41
CA GLN A 134 -8.30 -5.19 -31.15
C GLN A 134 -8.35 -3.94 -30.27
N ILE A 135 -7.21 -3.61 -29.65
CA ILE A 135 -7.12 -2.41 -28.80
C ILE A 135 -7.18 -1.14 -29.65
N PRO A 136 -7.92 -0.11 -29.21
CA PRO A 136 -7.83 1.22 -29.81
C PRO A 136 -6.41 1.78 -29.69
N GLY A 137 -6.00 2.63 -30.64
CA GLY A 137 -4.67 3.26 -30.60
C GLY A 137 -4.52 4.36 -29.55
N ASP A 138 -5.63 4.81 -28.95
CA ASP A 138 -5.75 5.96 -28.07
C ASP A 138 -6.12 5.58 -26.62
N VAL A 139 -5.73 4.39 -26.15
CA VAL A 139 -5.98 3.99 -24.77
C VAL A 139 -5.27 4.94 -23.79
N PRO A 140 -5.99 5.51 -22.80
CA PRO A 140 -5.40 6.35 -21.77
C PRO A 140 -4.24 5.67 -21.04
N LYS A 141 -3.24 6.45 -20.66
CA LYS A 141 -2.08 5.96 -19.89
C LYS A 141 -2.38 5.78 -18.40
N ASP A 142 -3.49 6.33 -17.94
CA ASP A 142 -3.92 6.39 -16.54
C ASP A 142 -5.26 5.67 -16.32
N LEU A 143 -5.56 4.67 -17.16
CA LEU A 143 -6.81 3.91 -17.12
C LEU A 143 -7.11 3.35 -15.73
N GLY A 144 -6.10 2.80 -15.06
CA GLY A 144 -6.18 2.24 -13.71
C GLY A 144 -6.55 0.75 -13.66
N PHE A 145 -6.69 0.25 -12.44
CA PHE A 145 -6.94 -1.17 -12.15
C PHE A 145 -8.35 -1.37 -11.61
N SER A 146 -8.94 -2.54 -11.81
CA SER A 146 -10.21 -2.91 -11.16
C SER A 146 -10.03 -3.64 -9.83
N GLY A 147 -8.79 -4.05 -9.53
CA GLY A 147 -8.48 -4.93 -8.42
C GLY A 147 -7.06 -5.48 -8.53
N PHE A 148 -6.76 -6.43 -7.65
CA PHE A 148 -5.50 -7.17 -7.68
C PHE A 148 -5.68 -8.59 -7.14
N LYS A 149 -4.70 -9.43 -7.46
CA LYS A 149 -4.56 -10.81 -7.03
C LYS A 149 -3.28 -10.94 -6.23
N VAL A 150 -3.33 -11.68 -5.15
CA VAL A 150 -2.17 -12.06 -4.35
C VAL A 150 -1.76 -13.46 -4.74
N LEU A 151 -0.48 -13.64 -5.01
CA LEU A 151 0.10 -14.91 -5.38
C LEU A 151 1.12 -15.36 -4.34
N TYR A 152 1.16 -16.68 -4.10
CA TYR A 152 2.09 -17.31 -3.16
C TYR A 152 2.35 -18.76 -3.60
N PRO A 153 3.56 -19.33 -3.37
CA PRO A 153 3.85 -20.73 -3.65
C PRO A 153 3.14 -21.65 -2.64
N LEU A 154 1.84 -21.84 -2.81
CA LEU A 154 0.97 -22.49 -1.85
C LEU A 154 1.01 -24.01 -1.96
N HIS A 155 1.11 -24.54 -3.18
CA HIS A 155 1.08 -25.98 -3.43
C HIS A 155 2.47 -26.56 -3.73
N ILE A 156 3.28 -25.84 -4.51
CA ILE A 156 4.59 -26.30 -4.99
C ILE A 156 5.57 -25.13 -4.90
N ASP A 157 6.74 -25.36 -4.31
CA ASP A 157 7.81 -24.36 -4.23
C ASP A 157 8.17 -23.84 -5.62
N GLY A 158 8.32 -22.52 -5.74
CA GLY A 158 8.65 -21.83 -6.99
C GLY A 158 7.50 -21.70 -8.00
N ARG A 159 6.32 -22.27 -7.72
CA ARG A 159 5.10 -22.06 -8.52
C ARG A 159 4.13 -21.17 -7.75
N TYR A 160 3.96 -19.94 -8.23
CA TYR A 160 3.07 -18.97 -7.61
C TYR A 160 1.61 -19.25 -7.99
N ASP A 161 0.81 -19.62 -7.00
CA ASP A 161 -0.62 -19.86 -7.11
C ASP A 161 -1.40 -18.60 -6.71
N GLU A 162 -2.55 -18.36 -7.32
CA GLU A 162 -3.46 -17.29 -6.89
C GLU A 162 -4.11 -17.68 -5.55
N VAL A 163 -3.79 -16.96 -4.48
CA VAL A 163 -4.26 -17.27 -3.12
C VAL A 163 -5.33 -16.31 -2.61
N ALA A 164 -5.41 -15.11 -3.19
CA ALA A 164 -6.50 -14.18 -2.93
C ALA A 164 -6.75 -13.26 -4.13
N VAL A 165 -7.99 -12.79 -4.25
CA VAL A 165 -8.39 -11.78 -5.25
C VAL A 165 -9.32 -10.76 -4.61
N PHE A 166 -9.03 -9.49 -4.85
CA PHE A 166 -9.82 -8.34 -4.44
C PHE A 166 -10.33 -7.66 -5.70
N GLN A 167 -11.62 -7.81 -6.00
CA GLN A 167 -12.22 -7.24 -7.19
C GLN A 167 -13.75 -7.13 -7.06
N GLY A 168 -14.29 -5.98 -7.44
CA GLY A 168 -15.73 -5.74 -7.50
C GLY A 168 -16.32 -5.38 -6.14
N ALA A 169 -16.96 -4.20 -6.07
CA ALA A 169 -17.46 -3.63 -4.82
C ALA A 169 -16.45 -3.82 -3.66
N SER A 170 -16.88 -4.33 -2.51
CA SER A 170 -16.00 -4.64 -1.38
C SER A 170 -15.74 -6.15 -1.24
N TYR A 171 -15.88 -6.90 -2.34
CA TYR A 171 -15.73 -8.35 -2.32
C TYR A 171 -14.27 -8.77 -2.43
N PHE A 172 -13.99 -9.91 -1.81
CA PHE A 172 -12.75 -10.63 -2.03
C PHE A 172 -12.95 -12.13 -1.83
N ARG A 173 -12.04 -12.92 -2.38
CA ARG A 173 -11.94 -14.36 -2.17
C ARG A 173 -10.53 -14.70 -1.74
N ALA A 174 -10.39 -15.76 -0.97
CA ALA A 174 -9.10 -16.33 -0.61
C ALA A 174 -9.22 -17.85 -0.56
N VAL A 175 -8.09 -18.53 -0.77
CA VAL A 175 -7.97 -19.98 -0.69
C VAL A 175 -6.76 -20.38 0.13
N GLY A 176 -6.91 -21.45 0.90
CA GLY A 176 -5.81 -22.15 1.56
C GLY A 176 -5.34 -23.36 0.75
N GLN A 177 -4.31 -24.04 1.27
CA GLN A 177 -3.78 -25.23 0.64
C GLN A 177 -4.87 -26.30 0.46
N ASN A 178 -4.89 -26.96 -0.71
CA ASN A 178 -5.90 -27.96 -1.10
C ASN A 178 -7.34 -27.43 -1.19
N GLN A 179 -7.52 -26.12 -1.40
CA GLN A 179 -8.83 -25.51 -1.62
C GLN A 179 -8.93 -24.93 -3.04
N ASN A 180 -10.16 -24.87 -3.55
CA ASN A 180 -10.50 -24.10 -4.73
C ASN A 180 -11.36 -22.89 -4.30
N TYR A 181 -11.42 -21.87 -5.14
CA TYR A 181 -12.34 -20.76 -4.87
C TYR A 181 -13.78 -21.25 -4.76
N GLY A 182 -14.42 -20.88 -3.66
CA GLY A 182 -15.84 -21.09 -3.43
C GLY A 182 -16.54 -19.77 -3.13
N ILE A 183 -16.96 -19.60 -1.87
CA ILE A 183 -17.66 -18.40 -1.41
C ILE A 183 -16.78 -17.14 -1.47
N SER A 184 -17.42 -15.99 -1.46
CA SER A 184 -16.76 -14.68 -1.34
C SER A 184 -17.05 -14.07 0.02
N ALA A 185 -16.10 -13.30 0.54
CA ALA A 185 -16.32 -12.38 1.63
C ALA A 185 -16.58 -10.96 1.08
N ARG A 186 -17.09 -10.07 1.94
CA ARG A 186 -17.24 -8.64 1.65
C ARG A 186 -16.73 -7.83 2.84
N GLY A 187 -16.18 -6.65 2.58
CA GLY A 187 -15.75 -5.72 3.63
C GLY A 187 -16.92 -5.12 4.41
N LEU A 188 -18.03 -4.82 3.73
CA LEU A 188 -19.23 -4.26 4.35
C LEU A 188 -20.48 -4.63 3.54
N ALA A 189 -21.60 -4.82 4.24
CA ALA A 189 -22.92 -5.04 3.66
C ALA A 189 -23.90 -4.05 4.30
N ILE A 190 -24.71 -3.38 3.50
CA ILE A 190 -25.65 -2.35 3.93
C ILE A 190 -27.02 -2.67 3.34
N ASP A 191 -28.03 -2.73 4.20
CA ASP A 191 -29.43 -2.96 3.81
C ASP A 191 -29.71 -4.29 3.08
N THR A 192 -28.80 -5.26 3.19
CA THR A 192 -28.97 -6.60 2.60
C THR A 192 -30.23 -7.29 3.15
N GLY A 193 -31.10 -7.74 2.25
CA GLY A 193 -32.32 -8.52 2.59
C GLY A 193 -33.49 -7.69 3.12
N LEU A 194 -33.40 -6.36 3.08
CA LEU A 194 -34.50 -5.46 3.48
C LEU A 194 -35.46 -5.18 2.31
N PRO A 195 -36.69 -4.68 2.56
CA PRO A 195 -37.63 -4.26 1.52
C PRO A 195 -37.25 -2.94 0.83
N LYS A 196 -35.97 -2.55 0.90
CA LYS A 196 -35.36 -1.41 0.21
C LYS A 196 -34.12 -1.89 -0.55
N PRO A 197 -33.64 -1.15 -1.57
CA PRO A 197 -32.45 -1.56 -2.32
C PRO A 197 -31.24 -1.77 -1.41
N GLU A 198 -30.51 -2.87 -1.63
CA GLU A 198 -29.21 -3.09 -1.00
C GLU A 198 -28.20 -2.08 -1.55
N GLU A 199 -27.38 -1.53 -0.66
CA GLU A 199 -26.24 -0.69 -1.04
C GLU A 199 -24.98 -1.54 -1.09
N PHE A 200 -24.15 -1.34 -2.11
CA PHE A 200 -22.91 -2.08 -2.32
C PHE A 200 -21.69 -1.17 -2.13
N PRO A 201 -21.14 -1.06 -0.90
CA PRO A 201 -19.89 -0.37 -0.64
C PRO A 201 -18.75 -1.00 -1.44
N TYR A 202 -17.78 -0.17 -1.84
CA TYR A 202 -16.62 -0.62 -2.61
C TYR A 202 -15.29 -0.20 -1.99
N PHE A 203 -14.27 -1.04 -2.18
CA PHE A 203 -12.90 -0.64 -1.88
C PHE A 203 -12.42 0.29 -2.99
N ARG A 204 -12.02 1.52 -2.62
CA ARG A 204 -11.56 2.54 -3.57
C ARG A 204 -10.04 2.68 -3.66
N GLU A 205 -9.34 2.27 -2.61
CA GLU A 205 -7.90 2.47 -2.47
C GLU A 205 -7.31 1.39 -1.57
N PHE A 206 -6.16 0.85 -1.95
CA PHE A 206 -5.40 -0.15 -1.20
C PHE A 206 -3.96 0.33 -0.94
N TRP A 207 -3.39 -0.15 0.16
CA TRP A 207 -1.98 0.04 0.52
C TRP A 207 -1.39 -1.33 0.82
N LEU A 208 -0.47 -1.78 -0.04
CA LEU A 208 0.21 -3.06 0.04
C LEU A 208 1.59 -2.84 0.63
N GLU A 209 1.85 -3.40 1.81
CA GLU A 209 3.11 -3.19 2.53
C GLU A 209 4.08 -4.35 2.27
N LYS A 210 5.35 -4.03 2.07
CA LYS A 210 6.47 -4.97 2.02
C LYS A 210 7.55 -4.59 3.04
#